data_AF-A0A3N8BMY3-F1
#
_entry.id   AF-A0A3N8BMY3-F1
#
_cell.length_a   1.000
_cell.length_b   1.000
_cell.length_c   1.000
_cell.angle_alpha   90.00
_cell.angle_beta   90.00
_cell.angle_gamma   90.00
#
_symmetry.space_group_name_H-M   'P 1'
#
loop_
_entity.id
_entity.type
_entity.pdbx_description
1 polymer ?
#
loop_
_entity_poly.entity_id
_entity_poly.type
_entity_poly.pdbx_seq_one_letter_code
_entity_poly.pdbx_strand_id
1 'polypeptide(L)'
;MSNEALDPLLRQFAEKRLGRPLAPGEEQALLERLPSRHADHPAPAPGTAAQAHATNPPLQLKTRQEAREQIKHFLQLNQQKAYEKMRGILQTIDAQNETTLGMLASEQRKVSGVLDAHESADDAQASGEADIQDSTRQALAMIGEQLTSLIRQEIEACFRQYVDSLAARLDAIYDRLQSLGACSTELSESTAPDAAAAVVHDTPGPASMQ
;
A
#
# COMPACT_ATOMS: atom_id res chain seq x y z
N MET A 1 12.23 -43.12 -0.31
CA MET A 1 11.23 -42.22 -0.91
C MET A 1 11.73 -40.80 -0.75
N SER A 2 12.57 -40.35 -1.68
CA SER A 2 13.21 -39.04 -1.63
C SER A 2 12.18 -37.99 -2.06
N ASN A 3 11.75 -37.12 -1.14
CA ASN A 3 10.95 -35.95 -1.49
C ASN A 3 11.83 -34.98 -2.26
N GLU A 4 11.86 -35.12 -3.58
CA GLU A 4 12.55 -34.20 -4.48
C GLU A 4 11.73 -32.90 -4.49
N ALA A 5 12.11 -31.96 -3.63
CA ALA A 5 11.45 -30.67 -3.53
C ALA A 5 11.88 -29.76 -4.70
N LEU A 6 10.93 -29.00 -5.26
CA LEU A 6 11.24 -28.00 -6.28
C LEU A 6 12.21 -26.96 -5.73
N ASP A 7 13.19 -26.54 -6.55
CA ASP A 7 14.15 -25.49 -6.19
C ASP A 7 13.39 -24.26 -5.64
N PRO A 8 13.69 -23.78 -4.41
CA PRO A 8 12.97 -22.68 -3.78
C PRO A 8 12.91 -21.41 -4.64
N LEU A 9 13.92 -21.16 -5.48
CA LEU A 9 13.93 -20.01 -6.38
C LEU A 9 12.90 -20.16 -7.51
N LEU A 10 12.75 -21.38 -8.03
CA LEU A 10 11.80 -21.70 -9.08
C LEU A 10 10.37 -21.70 -8.55
N ARG A 11 10.16 -22.19 -7.32
CA ARG A 11 8.89 -22.09 -6.60
C ARG A 11 8.47 -20.62 -6.46
N GLN A 12 9.37 -19.77 -5.94
CA GLN A 12 9.09 -18.34 -5.77
C GLN A 12 8.78 -17.63 -7.10
N PHE A 13 9.47 -18.02 -8.17
CA PHE A 13 9.19 -17.48 -9.51
C PHE A 13 7.80 -17.88 -10.01
N ALA A 14 7.43 -19.16 -9.87
CA ALA A 14 6.13 -19.66 -10.27
C ALA A 14 4.99 -18.99 -9.47
N GLU A 15 5.14 -18.88 -8.16
CA GLU A 15 4.19 -18.20 -7.27
C GLU A 15 4.03 -16.72 -7.63
N LYS A 16 5.13 -16.02 -7.93
CA LYS A 16 5.09 -14.61 -8.36
C LYS A 16 4.37 -14.44 -9.70
N ARG A 17 4.46 -15.41 -10.61
CA ARG A 17 3.76 -15.38 -11.90
C ARG A 17 2.29 -15.76 -11.79
N LEU A 18 1.95 -16.64 -10.86
CA LEU A 18 0.60 -17.16 -10.65
C LEU A 18 -0.21 -16.31 -9.66
N GLY A 19 0.45 -15.47 -8.84
CA GLY A 19 -0.18 -14.63 -7.83
C GLY A 19 -0.81 -15.43 -6.67
N ARG A 20 -0.50 -16.72 -6.57
CA ARG A 20 -1.05 -17.68 -5.59
C ARG A 20 0.01 -18.74 -5.24
N PRO A 21 -0.07 -19.39 -4.07
CA PRO A 21 0.84 -20.48 -3.71
C PRO A 21 0.72 -21.66 -4.67
N LEU A 22 1.83 -22.32 -4.95
CA LEU A 22 1.90 -23.43 -5.91
C LEU A 22 1.16 -24.65 -5.36
N ALA A 23 0.27 -25.26 -6.15
CA ALA A 23 -0.41 -26.49 -5.74
C ALA A 23 0.57 -27.69 -5.78
N PRO A 24 0.41 -28.70 -4.91
CA PRO A 24 1.35 -29.84 -4.84
C PRO A 24 1.43 -30.65 -6.15
N GLY A 25 0.36 -30.68 -6.95
CA GLY A 25 0.37 -31.31 -8.28
C GLY A 25 1.06 -30.46 -9.36
N GLU A 26 1.05 -29.13 -9.23
CA GLU A 26 1.78 -28.22 -10.14
C GLU A 26 3.29 -28.28 -9.86
N GLU A 27 3.67 -28.47 -8.60
CA GLU A 27 5.07 -28.68 -8.20
C GLU A 27 5.67 -29.95 -8.83
N GLN A 28 4.91 -31.05 -8.80
CA GLN A 28 5.31 -32.32 -9.40
C GLN A 28 5.41 -32.21 -10.93
N ALA A 29 4.47 -31.53 -11.58
CA ALA A 29 4.53 -31.29 -13.02
C ALA A 29 5.73 -30.42 -13.46
N LEU A 30 6.17 -29.49 -12.60
CA LEU A 30 7.37 -28.70 -12.84
C LEU A 30 8.65 -29.52 -12.60
N LEU A 31 8.66 -30.40 -11.59
CA LEU A 31 9.74 -31.35 -11.34
C LEU A 31 9.94 -32.32 -12.50
N GLU A 32 8.86 -32.89 -13.06
CA GLU A 32 8.92 -33.78 -14.22
C GLU A 32 9.39 -33.09 -15.51
N ARG A 33 9.14 -31.78 -15.63
CA ARG A 33 9.56 -30.99 -16.79
C ARG A 33 10.96 -30.40 -16.66
N LEU A 34 11.55 -30.42 -15.47
CA LEU A 34 12.95 -30.06 -15.28
C LEU A 34 13.83 -31.19 -15.82
N PRO A 35 14.83 -30.90 -16.66
CA PRO A 35 15.79 -31.91 -17.09
C PRO A 35 16.55 -32.41 -15.85
N SER A 36 16.24 -33.63 -15.41
CA SER A 36 16.80 -34.27 -14.23
C SER A 36 18.33 -34.21 -14.28
N ARG A 37 18.92 -33.48 -13.33
CA ARG A 37 20.38 -33.38 -13.15
C ARG A 37 20.94 -34.49 -12.26
N HIS A 38 20.15 -35.48 -11.87
CA HIS A 38 20.62 -36.65 -11.12
C HIS A 38 20.53 -37.89 -11.99
N ALA A 39 21.72 -38.42 -12.27
CA ALA A 39 21.92 -39.77 -12.76
C ALA A 39 21.21 -40.76 -11.83
N ASP A 40 20.25 -41.50 -12.37
CA ASP A 40 20.19 -42.94 -12.20
C ASP A 40 19.50 -43.51 -13.43
N HIS A 41 20.31 -44.17 -14.24
CA HIS A 41 19.93 -44.82 -15.47
C HIS A 41 19.78 -46.32 -15.14
N PRO A 42 18.57 -46.89 -15.00
CA PRO A 42 18.38 -48.28 -15.32
C PRO A 42 18.17 -48.38 -16.85
N ALA A 43 18.93 -49.31 -17.44
CA ALA A 43 19.08 -49.55 -18.87
C ALA A 43 17.76 -49.66 -19.66
N PRO A 44 17.78 -49.32 -20.97
CA PRO A 44 16.60 -49.30 -21.83
C PRO A 44 16.24 -50.71 -22.34
N ALA A 45 14.94 -51.03 -22.34
CA ALA A 45 14.38 -52.06 -23.20
C ALA A 45 14.03 -51.44 -24.58
N PRO A 46 14.19 -52.18 -25.69
CA PRO A 46 14.30 -51.62 -27.03
C PRO A 46 12.93 -51.25 -27.60
N GLY A 47 12.79 -50.03 -28.10
CA GLY A 47 11.59 -49.62 -28.84
C GLY A 47 11.64 -48.19 -29.34
N THR A 48 11.90 -48.04 -30.64
CA THR A 48 11.77 -46.81 -31.46
C THR A 48 12.75 -45.67 -31.17
N ALA A 49 13.93 -45.77 -31.80
CA ALA A 49 14.83 -44.65 -32.04
C ALA A 49 14.23 -43.68 -33.08
N ALA A 50 13.85 -42.48 -32.64
CA ALA A 50 13.74 -41.31 -33.50
C ALA A 50 14.87 -40.33 -33.14
N GLN A 51 16.00 -40.54 -33.83
CA GLN A 51 17.00 -39.57 -34.26
C GLN A 51 17.59 -38.61 -33.21
N ALA A 52 18.83 -38.92 -32.87
CA ALA A 52 19.81 -37.99 -32.36
C ALA A 52 20.07 -36.83 -33.35
N HIS A 53 19.97 -35.60 -32.86
CA HIS A 53 20.80 -34.48 -33.33
C HIS A 53 21.38 -33.75 -32.11
N ALA A 54 22.31 -34.41 -31.43
CA ALA A 54 23.26 -33.76 -30.54
C ALA A 54 24.50 -33.36 -31.36
N THR A 55 24.37 -32.30 -32.16
CA THR A 55 25.50 -31.59 -32.76
C THR A 55 25.57 -30.20 -32.14
N ASN A 56 26.12 -30.11 -30.92
CA ASN A 56 26.64 -28.83 -30.44
C ASN A 56 28.08 -28.69 -30.98
N PRO A 57 28.35 -27.78 -31.93
CA PRO A 57 29.70 -27.56 -32.40
C PRO A 57 30.55 -26.89 -31.30
N PRO A 58 31.89 -27.07 -31.30
CA PRO A 58 32.83 -26.49 -30.34
C PRO A 58 32.86 -24.94 -30.33
N LEU A 59 32.10 -24.29 -31.22
CA LEU A 59 32.00 -22.84 -31.34
C LEU A 59 31.24 -22.19 -30.17
N GLN A 60 30.24 -22.85 -29.58
CA GLN A 60 29.47 -22.28 -28.46
C GLN A 60 30.29 -22.14 -27.16
N LEU A 61 31.30 -23.00 -26.95
CA LEU A 61 32.18 -22.92 -25.78
C LEU A 61 33.11 -21.71 -25.84
N LYS A 62 33.60 -21.36 -27.04
CA LYS A 62 34.43 -20.17 -27.27
C LYS A 62 33.64 -18.89 -27.00
N THR A 63 32.43 -18.79 -27.54
CA THR A 63 31.53 -17.64 -27.28
C THR A 63 31.10 -17.56 -25.80
N ARG A 64 30.92 -18.70 -25.11
CA ARG A 64 30.69 -18.70 -23.65
C ARG A 64 31.90 -18.25 -22.86
N GLN A 65 33.11 -18.57 -23.30
CA GLN A 65 34.33 -18.14 -22.63
C GLN A 65 34.56 -16.63 -22.81
N GLU A 66 34.36 -16.12 -24.03
CA GLU A 66 34.37 -14.68 -24.33
C GLU A 66 33.32 -13.92 -23.51
N ALA A 67 32.11 -14.46 -23.39
CA ALA A 67 31.07 -13.89 -22.54
C ALA A 67 31.47 -13.86 -21.06
N ARG A 68 32.14 -14.90 -20.56
CA ARG A 68 32.66 -14.92 -19.18
C ARG A 68 33.74 -13.87 -18.96
N GLU A 69 34.61 -13.64 -19.93
CA GLU A 69 35.65 -12.61 -19.86
C GLU A 69 35.05 -11.20 -19.91
N GLN A 70 34.04 -10.98 -20.76
CA GLN A 70 33.30 -9.72 -20.78
C GLN A 70 32.55 -9.46 -19.46
N ILE A 71 31.91 -10.48 -18.87
CA ILE A 71 31.25 -10.35 -17.57
C ILE A 71 32.26 -10.03 -16.47
N LYS A 72 33.45 -10.66 -16.48
CA LYS A 72 34.52 -10.34 -15.52
C LYS A 72 34.97 -8.88 -15.66
N HIS A 73 35.22 -8.43 -16.88
CA HIS A 73 35.61 -7.05 -17.14
C HIS A 73 34.53 -6.05 -16.74
N PHE A 74 33.25 -6.33 -17.06
CA PHE A 74 32.14 -5.49 -16.64
C PHE A 74 31.98 -5.47 -15.12
N LEU A 75 32.12 -6.62 -14.45
CA LEU A 75 32.04 -6.70 -13.00
C LEU A 75 33.17 -5.91 -12.34
N GLN A 76 34.39 -6.00 -12.85
CA GLN A 76 35.53 -5.23 -12.37
C GLN A 76 35.32 -3.72 -12.56
N LEU A 77 34.86 -3.31 -13.74
CA LEU A 77 34.55 -1.91 -14.03
C LEU A 77 33.39 -1.40 -13.14
N ASN A 78 32.37 -2.22 -12.93
CA ASN A 78 31.24 -1.88 -12.07
C ASN A 78 31.68 -1.74 -10.61
N GLN A 79 32.54 -2.64 -10.12
CA GLN A 79 33.10 -2.57 -8.78
C GLN A 79 33.95 -1.30 -8.59
N GLN A 80 34.81 -0.95 -9.57
CA GLN A 80 35.56 0.30 -9.54
C GLN A 80 34.62 1.51 -9.48
N LYS A 81 33.60 1.55 -10.35
CA LYS A 81 32.60 2.62 -10.38
C LYS A 81 31.81 2.71 -9.08
N ALA A 82 31.49 1.57 -8.45
CA ALA A 82 30.83 1.53 -7.16
C ALA A 82 31.73 2.10 -6.05
N TYR A 83 33.03 1.78 -6.07
CA TYR A 83 33.99 2.31 -5.11
C TYR A 83 34.18 3.82 -5.25
N GLU A 84 34.27 4.33 -6.48
CA GLU A 84 34.35 5.77 -6.75
C GLU A 84 33.09 6.52 -6.27
N LYS A 85 31.91 5.96 -6.55
CA LYS A 85 30.65 6.52 -6.04
C LYS A 85 30.60 6.53 -4.52
N MET A 86 30.98 5.43 -3.89
CA MET A 86 31.03 5.33 -2.43
C MET A 86 31.96 6.39 -1.85
N ARG A 87 33.17 6.55 -2.41
CA ARG A 87 34.11 7.59 -1.99
C ARG A 87 33.54 8.99 -2.14
N GLY A 88 32.86 9.27 -3.26
CA GLY A 88 32.20 10.57 -3.47
C GLY A 88 31.07 10.86 -2.48
N ILE A 89 30.28 9.84 -2.14
CA ILE A 89 29.23 9.95 -1.12
C ILE A 89 29.85 10.24 0.25
N LEU A 90 30.89 9.49 0.65
CA LEU A 90 31.58 9.73 1.93
C LEU A 90 32.15 11.15 1.99
N GLN A 91 32.81 11.62 0.93
CA GLN A 91 33.35 12.98 0.88
C GLN A 91 32.25 14.06 0.98
N THR A 92 31.06 13.80 0.40
CA THR A 92 29.91 14.71 0.50
C THR A 92 29.36 14.74 1.91
N ILE A 93 29.25 13.58 2.57
CA ILE A 93 28.83 13.46 3.97
C ILE A 93 29.80 14.22 4.89
N ASP A 94 31.11 14.06 4.68
CA ASP A 94 32.12 14.76 5.48
C ASP A 94 32.00 16.29 5.31
N ALA A 95 31.82 16.78 4.08
CA ALA A 95 31.63 18.21 3.81
C ALA A 95 30.32 18.75 4.43
N GLN A 96 29.24 17.97 4.39
CA GLN A 96 27.97 18.31 5.01
C GLN A 96 28.07 18.34 6.54
N ASN A 97 28.79 17.39 7.14
CA ASN A 97 29.04 17.34 8.57
C ASN A 97 29.84 18.55 9.03
N GLU A 98 30.95 18.89 8.36
CA GLU A 98 31.75 20.09 8.67
C GLU A 98 30.91 21.37 8.56
N THR A 99 30.08 21.48 7.52
CA THR A 99 29.18 22.63 7.37
C THR A 99 28.17 22.71 8.52
N THR A 100 27.61 21.57 8.92
CA THR A 100 26.64 21.48 10.01
C THR A 100 27.27 21.81 11.36
N LEU A 101 28.46 21.28 11.63
CA LEU A 101 29.24 21.59 12.84
C LEU A 101 29.63 23.07 12.88
N GLY A 102 30.02 23.65 11.74
CA GLY A 102 30.29 25.09 11.63
C GLY A 102 29.05 25.95 11.91
N MET A 103 27.89 25.56 11.38
CA MET A 103 26.62 26.22 11.69
C MET A 103 26.28 26.11 13.18
N LEU A 104 26.38 24.91 13.76
CA LEU A 104 26.14 24.69 15.18
C LEU A 104 27.08 25.52 16.06
N ALA A 105 28.38 25.60 15.72
CA ALA A 105 29.33 26.45 16.43
C ALA A 105 28.97 27.94 16.30
N SER A 106 28.46 28.36 15.14
CA SER A 106 27.99 29.74 14.95
C SER A 106 26.73 30.04 15.78
N GLU A 107 25.81 29.09 15.90
CA GLU A 107 24.63 29.19 16.75
C GLU A 107 25.01 29.20 18.22
N GLN A 108 25.92 28.32 18.65
CA GLN A 108 26.44 28.33 20.01
C GLN A 108 27.06 29.68 20.36
N ARG A 109 27.86 30.27 19.46
CA ARG A 109 28.43 31.61 19.67
C ARG A 109 27.34 32.69 19.75
N LYS A 110 26.29 32.59 18.93
CA LYS A 110 25.15 33.52 19.00
C LYS A 110 24.41 33.39 20.33
N VAL A 111 24.15 32.16 20.78
CA VAL A 111 23.47 31.88 22.05
C VAL A 111 24.31 32.38 23.23
N SER A 112 25.61 32.11 23.26
CA SER A 112 26.50 32.68 24.28
C SER A 112 26.50 34.20 24.26
N GLY A 113 26.55 34.83 23.08
CA GLY A 113 26.48 36.30 22.98
C GLY A 113 25.13 36.89 23.46
N VAL A 114 24.02 36.18 23.27
CA VAL A 114 22.70 36.59 23.79
C VAL A 114 22.62 36.44 25.31
N LEU A 115 23.20 35.37 25.87
CA LEU A 115 23.26 35.16 27.32
C LEU A 115 24.11 36.26 28.00
N ASP A 116 25.28 36.59 27.46
CA ASP A 116 26.12 37.67 27.98
C ASP A 116 25.42 39.04 27.87
N ALA A 117 24.63 39.26 26.81
CA ALA A 117 23.83 40.47 26.65
C ALA A 117 22.63 40.53 27.62
N HIS A 118 22.07 39.38 28.00
CA HIS A 118 20.97 39.28 28.98
C HIS A 118 21.48 39.54 30.41
N GLU A 119 22.69 39.10 30.77
CA GLU A 119 23.31 39.40 32.07
C GLU A 119 23.55 40.92 32.26
N SER A 120 23.71 41.68 31.17
CA SER A 120 23.79 43.15 31.19
C SER A 120 22.41 43.85 31.18
N ALA A 121 21.33 43.12 30.88
CA ALA A 121 19.98 43.65 30.74
C ALA A 121 19.08 43.40 31.98
N ASP A 122 19.51 42.55 32.91
CA ASP A 122 18.77 42.22 34.15
C ASP A 122 18.47 43.45 35.02
N ASP A 123 19.30 44.50 34.96
CA ASP A 123 19.02 45.79 35.63
C ASP A 123 17.85 46.59 35.01
N ALA A 124 17.35 46.17 33.82
CA ALA A 124 16.22 46.78 33.12
C ALA A 124 14.96 45.87 33.03
N GLN A 125 15.02 44.62 33.52
CA GLN A 125 14.02 43.57 33.27
C GLN A 125 12.73 43.65 34.08
N ALA A 126 12.69 44.40 35.20
CA ALA A 126 11.48 44.49 36.03
C ALA A 126 10.24 45.09 35.32
N SER A 127 10.45 45.87 34.24
CA SER A 127 9.34 46.39 33.41
C SER A 127 9.00 45.52 32.20
N GLY A 128 9.93 44.70 31.69
CA GLY A 128 9.71 43.85 30.52
C GLY A 128 9.07 42.50 30.85
N GLU A 129 9.33 41.98 32.05
CA GLU A 129 8.82 40.66 32.47
C GLU A 129 7.29 40.65 32.65
N ALA A 130 6.70 41.78 33.07
CA ALA A 130 5.25 41.95 33.16
C ALA A 130 4.57 41.94 31.78
N ASP A 131 5.16 42.58 30.77
CA ASP A 131 4.63 42.65 29.40
C ASP A 131 4.74 41.29 28.68
N ILE A 132 5.82 40.54 28.93
CA ILE A 132 5.99 39.18 28.40
C ILE A 132 4.99 38.20 29.04
N GLN A 133 4.73 38.32 30.34
CA GLN A 133 3.74 37.50 31.04
C GLN A 133 2.32 37.78 30.53
N ASP A 134 1.96 39.05 30.30
CA ASP A 134 0.65 39.42 29.73
C ASP A 134 0.51 38.96 28.27
N SER A 135 1.56 39.10 27.46
CA SER A 135 1.60 38.55 26.09
C SER A 135 1.44 37.02 26.07
N THR A 136 2.09 36.31 27.00
CA THR A 136 1.96 34.85 27.14
C THR A 136 0.54 34.47 27.54
N ARG A 137 -0.07 35.22 28.47
CA ARG A 137 -1.45 35.01 28.91
C ARG A 137 -2.44 35.23 27.76
N GLN A 138 -2.21 36.24 26.94
CA GLN A 138 -3.02 36.53 25.76
C GLN A 138 -2.86 35.46 24.68
N ALA A 139 -1.64 34.97 24.44
CA ALA A 139 -1.39 33.87 23.51
C ALA A 139 -2.12 32.58 23.93
N LEU A 140 -2.08 32.23 25.22
CA LEU A 140 -2.81 31.07 25.75
C LEU A 140 -4.32 31.22 25.61
N ALA A 141 -4.87 32.43 25.78
CA ALA A 141 -6.29 32.69 25.56
C ALA A 141 -6.68 32.49 24.08
N MET A 142 -5.88 32.99 23.13
CA MET A 142 -6.11 32.79 21.69
C MET A 142 -6.01 31.32 21.30
N ILE A 143 -5.03 30.58 21.85
CA ILE A 143 -4.90 29.14 21.63
C ILE A 143 -6.14 28.40 22.16
N GLY A 144 -6.61 28.76 23.36
CA GLY A 144 -7.83 28.18 23.94
C GLY A 144 -9.07 28.40 23.08
N GLU A 145 -9.23 29.60 22.53
CA GLU A 145 -10.33 29.93 21.61
C GLU A 145 -10.23 29.13 20.30
N GLN A 146 -9.04 29.04 19.70
CA GLN A 146 -8.79 28.27 18.49
C GLN A 146 -9.07 26.77 18.70
N LEU A 147 -8.57 26.19 19.80
CA LEU A 147 -8.84 24.79 20.14
C LEU A 147 -10.33 24.53 20.34
N THR A 148 -11.03 25.45 21.01
CA THR A 148 -12.48 25.32 21.21
C THR A 148 -13.24 25.37 19.88
N SER A 149 -12.82 26.24 18.95
CA SER A 149 -13.39 26.31 17.61
C SER A 149 -13.13 25.02 16.81
N LEU A 150 -11.90 24.52 16.85
CA LEU A 150 -11.51 23.30 16.16
C LEU A 150 -12.28 22.08 16.66
N ILE A 151 -12.46 21.95 17.98
CA ILE A 151 -13.26 20.87 18.58
C ILE A 151 -14.71 20.93 18.12
N ARG A 152 -15.33 22.13 18.10
CA ARG A 152 -16.71 22.28 17.61
C ARG A 152 -16.84 21.87 16.15
N GLN A 153 -15.88 22.29 15.31
CA GLN A 153 -15.86 21.96 13.90
C GLN A 153 -15.69 20.45 13.66
N GLU A 154 -14.81 19.80 14.42
CA GLU A 154 -14.58 18.36 14.31
C GLU A 154 -15.81 17.56 14.75
N ILE A 155 -16.47 17.99 15.84
CA ILE A 155 -17.73 17.39 16.28
C ILE A 155 -18.79 17.51 15.18
N GLU A 156 -18.97 18.70 14.60
CA GLU A 156 -19.93 18.91 13.51
C GLU A 156 -19.61 18.04 12.28
N ALA A 157 -18.34 17.98 11.88
CA ALA A 157 -17.91 17.17 10.75
C ALA A 157 -18.15 15.67 10.99
N CYS A 158 -17.85 15.18 12.19
CA CYS A 158 -18.10 13.79 12.58
C CYS A 158 -19.59 13.45 12.56
N PHE A 159 -20.43 14.33 13.12
CA PHE A 159 -21.88 14.14 13.09
C PHE A 159 -22.42 14.16 11.66
N ARG A 160 -21.98 15.10 10.81
CA ARG A 160 -22.37 15.14 9.39
C ARG A 160 -21.96 13.87 8.68
N GLN A 161 -20.71 13.43 8.81
CA GLN A 161 -20.23 12.21 8.18
C GLN A 161 -21.07 10.98 8.58
N TYR A 162 -21.41 10.85 9.87
CA TYR A 162 -22.24 9.75 10.34
C TYR A 162 -23.68 9.86 9.83
N VAL A 163 -24.31 11.02 10.01
CA VAL A 163 -25.72 11.26 9.65
C VAL A 163 -25.93 11.19 8.14
N ASP A 164 -25.04 11.77 7.34
CA ASP A 164 -25.12 11.75 5.87
C ASP A 164 -24.99 10.32 5.34
N SER A 165 -24.08 9.52 5.93
CA SER A 165 -23.95 8.10 5.56
C SER A 165 -25.17 7.26 5.95
N LEU A 166 -25.82 7.60 7.07
CA LEU A 166 -27.04 6.95 7.51
C LEU A 166 -28.23 7.36 6.64
N ALA A 167 -28.36 8.65 6.31
CA ALA A 167 -29.37 9.18 5.42
C ALA A 167 -29.29 8.52 4.04
N ALA A 168 -28.10 8.46 3.44
CA ALA A 168 -27.89 7.80 2.16
C ALA A 168 -28.28 6.30 2.18
N ARG A 169 -28.05 5.61 3.31
CA ARG A 169 -28.49 4.21 3.46
C ARG A 169 -30.01 4.10 3.59
N LEU A 170 -30.65 5.01 4.32
CA LEU A 170 -32.11 5.04 4.45
C LEU A 170 -32.78 5.34 3.11
N ASP A 171 -32.26 6.30 2.34
CA ASP A 171 -32.74 6.62 1.00
C ASP A 171 -32.59 5.43 0.05
N ALA A 172 -31.44 4.74 0.06
CA ALA A 172 -31.24 3.53 -0.73
C ALA A 172 -32.20 2.39 -0.35
N ILE A 173 -32.53 2.25 0.93
CA ILE A 173 -33.53 1.28 1.39
C ILE A 173 -34.93 1.70 0.92
N TYR A 174 -35.27 2.98 1.03
CA TYR A 174 -36.55 3.52 0.57
C TYR A 174 -36.74 3.30 -0.94
N ASP A 175 -35.74 3.61 -1.78
CA ASP A 175 -35.76 3.37 -3.22
C ASP A 175 -35.91 1.88 -3.56
N ARG A 176 -35.25 1.01 -2.80
CA ARG A 176 -35.40 -0.45 -2.96
C ARG A 176 -36.80 -0.92 -2.60
N LEU A 177 -37.41 -0.37 -1.55
CA LEU A 177 -38.80 -0.68 -1.19
C LEU A 177 -39.78 -0.13 -2.23
N GLN A 178 -39.56 1.07 -2.75
CA GLN A 178 -40.39 1.68 -3.77
C GLN A 178 -40.30 0.91 -5.10
N SER A 179 -39.11 0.46 -5.52
CA SER A 179 -38.95 -0.39 -6.70
C SER A 179 -39.62 -1.76 -6.53
N LEU A 180 -39.59 -2.37 -5.34
CA LEU A 180 -40.31 -3.62 -5.06
C LEU A 180 -41.84 -3.43 -5.04
N GLY A 181 -42.33 -2.29 -4.55
CA GLY A 181 -43.75 -1.90 -4.61
C GLY A 181 -44.21 -1.62 -6.04
N ALA A 182 -43.39 -0.94 -6.85
CA ALA A 182 -43.64 -0.73 -8.27
C ALA A 182 -43.63 -2.06 -9.04
N CYS A 183 -42.68 -2.95 -8.75
CA CYS A 183 -42.59 -4.27 -9.37
C CYS A 183 -43.75 -5.20 -8.95
N SER A 184 -44.29 -5.05 -7.73
CA SER A 184 -45.52 -5.75 -7.31
C SER A 184 -46.78 -5.22 -8.00
N THR A 185 -46.79 -3.95 -8.40
CA THR A 185 -47.93 -3.36 -9.10
C THR A 185 -47.89 -3.72 -10.59
N GLU A 186 -46.71 -3.79 -11.21
CA GLU A 186 -46.57 -4.21 -12.61
C GLU A 186 -46.83 -5.71 -12.86
N LEU A 187 -46.72 -6.58 -11.84
CA LEU A 187 -47.09 -7.99 -11.97
C LEU A 187 -48.62 -8.24 -11.86
N SER A 188 -49.41 -7.24 -11.47
CA SER A 188 -50.89 -7.34 -11.41
C SER A 188 -51.62 -6.81 -12.64
N GLU A 189 -50.93 -6.18 -13.61
CA GLU A 189 -51.56 -5.64 -14.82
C GLU A 189 -51.27 -6.46 -16.09
N SER A 190 -50.98 -7.75 -15.91
CA SER A 190 -50.92 -8.74 -17.00
C SER A 190 -51.83 -9.93 -16.70
N THR A 191 -53.14 -9.69 -16.55
CA THR A 191 -54.22 -10.64 -16.91
C THR A 191 -55.56 -9.90 -16.92
N ALA A 192 -56.04 -9.56 -18.11
CA ALA A 192 -57.47 -9.58 -18.46
C ALA A 192 -57.53 -9.64 -20.00
N PRO A 193 -58.49 -10.34 -20.64
CA PRO A 193 -59.89 -10.57 -20.23
C PRO A 193 -60.28 -12.07 -20.29
N ASP A 194 -61.39 -12.59 -19.77
CA ASP A 194 -62.79 -12.30 -20.12
C ASP A 194 -63.75 -13.14 -19.24
N ALA A 195 -65.00 -12.67 -19.15
CA ALA A 195 -66.24 -13.38 -18.84
C ALA A 195 -66.63 -13.75 -17.37
N ALA A 196 -67.50 -12.88 -16.85
CA ALA A 196 -68.85 -13.20 -16.36
C ALA A 196 -69.13 -13.55 -14.86
N ALA A 197 -69.92 -12.64 -14.27
CA ALA A 197 -71.07 -12.87 -13.40
C ALA A 197 -70.85 -13.33 -11.95
N ALA A 198 -71.12 -12.42 -11.00
CA ALA A 198 -72.29 -12.46 -10.09
C ALA A 198 -72.04 -11.55 -8.85
N VAL A 199 -72.85 -10.49 -8.68
CA VAL A 199 -73.83 -10.35 -7.57
C VAL A 199 -73.18 -10.11 -6.19
N VAL A 200 -73.01 -8.84 -5.76
CA VAL A 200 -73.92 -8.05 -4.87
C VAL A 200 -73.61 -8.20 -3.37
N HIS A 201 -73.68 -7.03 -2.69
CA HIS A 201 -73.58 -6.69 -1.25
C HIS A 201 -72.20 -6.16 -0.85
N ASP A 202 -71.91 -4.85 -0.84
CA ASP A 202 -72.57 -3.72 -0.14
C ASP A 202 -72.66 -3.90 1.39
N THR A 203 -71.75 -3.21 2.12
CA THR A 203 -72.07 -2.49 3.37
C THR A 203 -70.92 -1.52 3.70
N PRO A 204 -71.18 -0.21 3.84
CA PRO A 204 -70.29 0.75 4.49
C PRO A 204 -70.68 0.90 5.97
N GLY A 205 -69.72 1.10 6.88
CA GLY A 205 -70.05 1.52 8.24
C GLY A 205 -68.86 1.68 9.19
N PRO A 206 -68.87 2.69 10.09
CA PRO A 206 -67.68 3.41 10.53
C PRO A 206 -67.26 3.14 11.99
N ALA A 207 -66.08 3.68 12.34
CA ALA A 207 -65.56 4.08 13.66
C ALA A 207 -66.25 3.57 14.94
N SER A 208 -65.45 3.03 15.88
CA SER A 208 -65.76 3.12 17.31
C SER A 208 -64.48 3.25 18.14
N MET A 209 -64.37 4.38 18.84
CA MET A 209 -63.46 4.59 19.96
C MET A 209 -64.04 3.92 21.22
N GLN A 210 -63.27 3.07 21.88
CA GLN A 210 -63.01 3.10 23.34
C GLN A 210 -61.96 2.07 23.72
#